data_AF-A0A0D6QL07-F1
#
_entry.id   AF-A0A0D6QL07-F1
#
_cell.length_a   1.000
_cell.length_b   1.000
_cell.length_c   1.000
_cell.angle_alpha   90.00
_cell.angle_beta   90.00
_cell.angle_gamma   90.00
#
_symmetry.space_group_name_H-M   'P 1'
#
loop_
_entity.id
_entity.type
_entity.pdbx_description
1 polymer ?
#
loop_
_entity_poly.entity_id
_entity_poly.type
_entity_poly.pdbx_seq_one_letter_code
_entity_poly.pdbx_strand_id
1 'polypeptide(L)'
;MVGISKDAPAAQKKWKEKLGLPFPLLSDADTAVQQAWGVWKEKNMYGKKVMGTERTTVVIGPDGKVEKVFPKVKVDGHVASVLESL
;
A
#
# COMPACT_ATOMS: atom_id res chain seq x y z
N MET A 1 2.92 -3.43 11.34
CA MET A 1 2.22 -3.05 10.09
C MET A 1 2.65 -1.66 9.69
N VAL A 2 2.82 -1.39 8.39
CA VAL A 2 3.09 -0.05 7.86
C VAL A 2 2.20 0.20 6.64
N GLY A 3 1.69 1.41 6.47
CA GLY A 3 1.01 1.84 5.24
C GLY A 3 1.95 2.64 4.35
N ILE A 4 1.78 2.61 3.03
CA ILE A 4 2.57 3.40 2.08
C ILE A 4 1.69 3.96 0.97
N SER A 5 1.89 5.23 0.60
CA SER A 5 1.29 5.85 -0.59
C SER A 5 2.18 6.98 -1.11
N LYS A 6 1.86 7.50 -2.30
CA LYS A 6 2.56 8.64 -2.90
C LYS A 6 2.28 10.00 -2.22
N ASP A 7 1.45 10.01 -1.17
CA ASP A 7 1.08 11.26 -0.50
C ASP A 7 2.29 11.81 0.26
N ALA A 8 2.46 13.13 0.23
CA ALA A 8 3.57 13.82 0.89
C ALA A 8 3.58 13.55 2.41
N PRO A 9 4.73 13.67 3.09
CA PRO A 9 4.84 13.39 4.52
C PRO A 9 3.83 14.15 5.39
N ALA A 10 3.55 15.42 5.06
CA ALA A 10 2.56 16.22 5.77
C ALA A 10 1.12 15.66 5.65
N ALA A 11 0.75 15.15 4.48
CA ALA A 11 -0.56 14.53 4.26
C ALA A 11 -0.68 13.20 5.01
N GLN A 12 0.39 12.38 5.01
CA GLN A 12 0.44 11.15 5.80
C GLN A 12 0.28 11.43 7.30
N LYS A 13 1.01 12.42 7.82
CA LYS A 13 0.91 12.84 9.23
C LYS A 13 -0.52 13.24 9.59
N LYS A 14 -1.11 14.15 8.81
CA LYS A 14 -2.49 14.62 9.02
C LYS A 14 -3.49 13.46 8.97
N TRP A 15 -3.32 12.50 8.06
CA TRP A 15 -4.21 11.36 7.94
C TRP A 15 -4.08 10.38 9.11
N LYS A 16 -2.84 10.06 9.51
CA LYS A 16 -2.56 9.25 10.70
C LYS A 16 -3.20 9.84 11.95
N GLU A 17 -3.03 11.14 12.18
CA GLU A 17 -3.60 11.85 13.32
C GLU A 17 -5.13 11.86 13.28
N LYS A 18 -5.71 12.20 12.12
CA LYS A 18 -7.17 12.24 11.95
C LYS A 18 -7.85 10.91 12.27
N LEU A 19 -7.22 9.79 11.90
CA LEU A 19 -7.78 8.46 12.10
C LEU A 19 -7.25 7.74 13.35
N GLY A 20 -6.34 8.36 14.11
CA GLY A 20 -5.74 7.75 15.30
C GLY A 20 -5.00 6.44 15.01
N LEU A 21 -4.33 6.32 13.86
CA LEU A 21 -3.74 5.04 13.45
C LEU A 21 -2.53 4.68 14.32
N PRO A 22 -2.47 3.46 14.89
CA PRO A 22 -1.41 3.04 15.81
C PRO A 22 -0.11 2.59 15.10
N PHE A 23 0.01 2.84 13.80
CA PHE A 23 1.13 2.42 12.96
C PHE A 23 1.62 3.55 12.06
N PRO A 24 2.85 3.49 11.52
CA PRO A 24 3.38 4.52 10.63
C PRO A 24 2.75 4.43 9.22
N LEU A 25 2.64 5.60 8.60
CA LEU A 25 2.35 5.76 7.18
C LEU A 25 3.58 6.37 6.50
N LEU A 26 4.14 5.65 5.52
CA LEU A 26 5.32 6.03 4.77
C LEU A 26 4.90 6.86 3.54
N SER A 27 5.68 7.89 3.24
CA SER A 27 5.53 8.69 2.02
C SER A 27 6.46 8.15 0.94
N ASP A 28 5.90 7.82 -0.21
CA ASP A 28 6.60 7.41 -1.43
C ASP A 28 6.35 8.43 -2.54
N ALA A 29 6.66 9.71 -2.25
CA ALA A 29 6.24 10.85 -3.06
C ALA A 29 6.80 10.85 -4.49
N ASP A 30 7.97 10.24 -4.70
CA ASP A 30 8.59 10.03 -6.01
C ASP A 30 8.18 8.71 -6.68
N THR A 31 7.36 7.90 -5.99
CA THR A 31 6.88 6.57 -6.40
C THR A 31 7.96 5.50 -6.54
N ALA A 32 9.19 5.73 -6.04
CA ALA A 32 10.31 4.82 -6.21
C ALA A 32 10.04 3.43 -5.61
N VAL A 33 9.42 3.37 -4.43
CA VAL A 33 9.07 2.10 -3.78
C VAL A 33 7.97 1.41 -4.58
N GLN A 34 6.91 2.11 -4.95
CA GLN A 34 5.82 1.51 -5.74
C GLN A 34 6.27 0.97 -7.10
N GLN A 35 7.25 1.62 -7.73
CA GLN A 35 7.87 1.13 -8.97
C GLN A 35 8.73 -0.11 -8.71
N ALA A 36 9.60 -0.08 -7.71
CA ALA A 36 10.45 -1.22 -7.35
C ALA A 36 9.63 -2.48 -6.99
N TRP A 37 8.48 -2.29 -6.37
CA TRP A 37 7.55 -3.37 -6.00
C TRP A 37 6.55 -3.73 -7.12
N GLY A 38 6.61 -3.06 -8.27
CA GLY A 38 5.74 -3.33 -9.43
C GLY A 38 4.25 -3.02 -9.18
N VAL A 39 3.93 -2.20 -8.19
CA VAL A 39 2.55 -1.81 -7.84
C VAL A 39 2.13 -0.46 -8.42
N TRP A 40 3.07 0.29 -9.01
CA TRP A 40 2.78 1.47 -9.83
C TRP A 40 2.35 1.04 -11.24
N LYS A 41 1.05 1.04 -11.50
CA LYS A 41 0.47 0.44 -12.72
C LYS A 41 -0.35 1.44 -13.52
N GLU A 42 -0.37 1.25 -14.84
CA GLU A 42 -1.27 1.97 -15.73
C GLU A 42 -2.72 1.51 -15.49
N LYS A 43 -3.62 2.46 -15.31
CA LYS A 43 -5.06 2.25 -15.22
C LYS A 43 -5.73 3.02 -16.34
N ASN A 44 -6.65 2.37 -17.05
CA ASN A 44 -7.51 3.06 -18.00
C ASN A 44 -8.73 3.61 -17.25
N MET A 45 -8.77 4.92 -17.04
CA MET A 45 -9.92 5.62 -16.48
C MET A 45 -10.59 6.43 -17.58
N TYR A 46 -11.79 6.01 -17.97
CA TYR A 46 -12.62 6.71 -18.96
C TYR A 46 -11.88 6.99 -20.29
N GLY A 47 -11.14 6.01 -20.80
CA GLY A 47 -10.36 6.13 -22.03
C GLY A 47 -9.02 6.84 -21.87
N LYS A 48 -8.68 7.33 -20.66
CA LYS A 48 -7.38 7.94 -20.36
C LYS A 48 -6.51 6.98 -19.58
N LYS A 49 -5.27 6.81 -20.04
CA LYS A 49 -4.23 6.07 -19.33
C LYS A 49 -3.66 6.94 -18.22
N VAL A 50 -3.81 6.50 -16.98
CA VAL A 50 -3.32 7.20 -15.78
C VAL A 50 -2.54 6.21 -14.94
N MET A 51 -1.34 6.59 -14.51
CA MET A 51 -0.58 5.77 -13.57
C MET A 51 -1.16 5.89 -12.17
N GLY A 52 -1.23 4.78 -11.45
CA GLY A 52 -1.71 4.76 -10.08
C GLY A 52 -1.31 3.51 -9.32
N THR A 53 -1.37 3.63 -7.99
CA THR A 53 -1.09 2.52 -7.07
C THR A 53 -2.12 1.42 -7.22
N GLU A 54 -1.70 0.19 -7.50
CA GLU A 54 -2.51 -1.01 -7.32
C GLU A 54 -2.45 -1.41 -5.84
N ARG A 55 -3.60 -1.41 -5.16
CA ARG A 55 -3.67 -1.77 -3.74
C ARG A 55 -3.15 -3.19 -3.55
N THR A 56 -2.05 -3.30 -2.80
CA THR A 56 -1.34 -4.55 -2.58
C THR A 56 -0.95 -4.63 -1.11
N THR A 57 -1.03 -5.82 -0.52
CA THR A 57 -0.49 -6.10 0.82
C THR A 57 0.56 -7.19 0.70
N VAL A 58 1.66 -7.03 1.43
CA VAL A 58 2.76 -7.98 1.45
C VAL A 58 3.00 -8.38 2.90
N VAL A 59 3.13 -9.67 3.14
CA VAL A 59 3.59 -10.25 4.40
C VAL A 59 5.08 -10.54 4.25
N ILE A 60 5.87 -9.97 5.16
CA ILE A 60 7.32 -10.12 5.19
C ILE A 60 7.67 -10.84 6.49
N GLY A 61 8.35 -11.97 6.36
CA GLY A 61 8.80 -12.78 7.49
C GLY A 61 9.90 -12.12 8.31
N PRO A 62 10.23 -12.66 9.49
CA PRO A 62 11.29 -12.13 10.35
C PRO A 62 12.69 -12.22 9.72
N ASP A 63 12.89 -13.07 8.71
CA ASP A 63 14.13 -13.17 7.93
C ASP A 63 14.22 -12.13 6.79
N GLY A 64 13.21 -11.26 6.68
CA GLY A 64 13.13 -10.21 5.67
C GLY A 64 12.62 -10.69 4.31
N LYS A 65 12.21 -11.96 4.16
CA LYS A 65 11.68 -12.48 2.90
C LYS A 65 10.18 -12.25 2.79
N VAL A 66 9.71 -12.12 1.55
CA VAL A 66 8.28 -12.07 1.25
C VAL A 66 7.68 -13.46 1.39
N GLU A 67 6.75 -13.63 2.33
CA GLU A 67 6.05 -14.89 2.58
C GLU A 67 4.74 -14.95 1.79
N LYS A 68 4.06 -13.80 1.64
CA LYS A 68 2.79 -13.73 0.91
C LYS A 68 2.57 -12.37 0.27
N VAL A 69 1.94 -12.39 -0.91
CA VAL A 69 1.53 -11.18 -1.64
C VAL A 69 0.05 -11.25 -1.97
N PHE A 70 -0.68 -10.19 -1.64
CA PHE A 70 -2.08 -9.97 -2.00
C PHE A 70 -2.15 -8.81 -2.99
N PRO A 71 -2.14 -9.06 -4.32
CA PRO A 71 -2.30 -8.01 -5.32
C PRO A 71 -3.79 -7.68 -5.56
N LYS A 72 -4.07 -6.51 -6.15
CA LYS A 72 -5.43 -6.07 -6.54
C LYS A 72 -6.48 -6.19 -5.43
N VAL A 73 -6.10 -5.80 -4.21
CA VAL A 73 -6.91 -5.96 -3.00
C VAL A 73 -8.22 -5.17 -3.09
N LYS A 74 -9.33 -5.85 -2.77
CA LYS A 74 -10.59 -5.22 -2.34
C LYS A 74 -10.57 -5.10 -0.82
N VAL A 75 -11.10 -4.00 -0.26
CA VAL A 75 -10.97 -3.72 1.18
C VAL A 75 -11.81 -4.71 2.01
N ASP A 76 -12.99 -5.04 1.55
CA ASP A 76 -13.94 -5.88 2.28
C ASP A 76 -13.36 -7.28 2.52
N GLY A 77 -13.31 -7.69 3.80
CA GLY A 77 -12.79 -8.99 4.24
C GLY A 77 -11.26 -9.11 4.22
N HIS A 78 -10.52 -8.18 3.62
CA HIS A 78 -9.08 -8.33 3.41
C HIS A 78 -8.26 -8.42 4.69
N VAL A 79 -8.61 -7.64 5.72
CA VAL A 79 -7.88 -7.67 7.00
C VAL A 79 -7.94 -9.06 7.63
N ALA A 80 -9.08 -9.75 7.55
CA ALA A 80 -9.19 -11.13 8.04
C ALA A 80 -8.31 -12.08 7.24
N SER A 81 -8.31 -11.98 5.90
CA SER A 81 -7.45 -12.80 5.03
C SER A 81 -5.95 -12.59 5.25
N VAL A 82 -5.55 -11.37 5.64
CA VAL A 82 -4.16 -11.09 6.04
C VAL A 82 -3.86 -11.75 7.38
N LEU A 83 -4.72 -11.58 8.39
CA LEU A 83 -4.54 -12.17 9.73
C LEU A 83 -4.44 -13.70 9.69
N GLU A 84 -5.24 -14.37 8.86
CA GLU A 84 -5.17 -15.82 8.65
C GLU A 84 -3.86 -16.30 8.01
N SER A 85 -3.05 -15.39 7.47
CA SER A 85 -1.80 -15.71 6.79
C SER A 85 -0.53 -15.37 7.56
N LEU A 86 -0.67 -14.81 8.76
CA LEU A 86 0.43 -14.48 9.66
C LEU A 86 0.81 -15.66 10.55
#